data_AF-A0A7J3XTU3-F1
#
_entry.id   AF-A0A7J3XTU3-F1
#
_cell.length_a   1.000
_cell.length_b   1.000
_cell.length_c   1.000
_cell.angle_alpha   90.00
_cell.angle_beta   90.00
_cell.angle_gamma   90.00
#
_symmetry.space_group_name_H-M   'P 1'
#
loop_
_entity.id
_entity.type
_entity.pdbx_description
1 polymer ?
#
loop_
_entity_poly.entity_id
_entity_poly.type
_entity_poly.pdbx_seq_one_letter_code
_entity_poly.pdbx_strand_id
1 'polypeptide(L)'
;VRQFGRGGFVDAEGPEEADVELAKRGLEEARREVMSGRYDLVVLDEVNVALSYKLLKLDEVVELIKRKPSHVELVLTGRGAPKELYELADYVTEFVEVKHPWRRGVAGRPGVEY
;
A
#
# COMPACT_ATOMS: atom_id res chain seq x y z
N VAL A 1 -3.98 -6.96 12.02
CA VAL A 1 -3.50 -6.96 10.61
C VAL A 1 -4.51 -7.73 9.77
N ARG A 2 -4.91 -7.21 8.61
CA ARG A 2 -5.75 -7.91 7.62
C ARG A 2 -4.97 -7.94 6.32
N GLN A 3 -4.74 -9.13 5.76
CA GLN A 3 -3.90 -9.30 4.59
C GLN A 3 -4.76 -9.67 3.38
N PHE A 4 -4.43 -9.08 2.24
CA PHE A 4 -5.04 -9.32 0.94
C PHE A 4 -3.93 -9.65 -0.07
N GLY A 5 -4.24 -10.46 -1.08
CA GLY A 5 -3.29 -10.93 -2.08
C GLY A 5 -3.08 -12.45 -2.04
N ARG A 6 -2.40 -12.99 -3.06
CA ARG A 6 -2.31 -14.44 -3.31
C ARG A 6 -1.20 -15.16 -2.54
N GLY A 7 -0.47 -14.46 -1.66
CA GLY A 7 0.69 -15.01 -0.94
C GLY A 7 1.91 -15.29 -1.83
N GLY A 8 1.90 -14.81 -3.08
CA GLY A 8 2.99 -14.90 -4.05
C GLY A 8 3.30 -13.55 -4.69
N PHE A 9 4.18 -13.55 -5.69
CA PHE A 9 4.54 -12.34 -6.43
C PHE A 9 3.45 -11.97 -7.43
N VAL A 10 3.20 -10.67 -7.56
CA VAL A 10 2.38 -10.09 -8.62
C VAL A 10 3.28 -9.70 -9.78
N ASP A 11 2.91 -10.11 -11.00
CA ASP A 11 3.54 -9.61 -12.21
C ASP A 11 3.08 -8.17 -12.47
N ALA A 12 4.02 -7.24 -12.52
CA ALA A 12 3.75 -5.83 -12.74
C ALA A 12 3.30 -5.51 -14.18
N GLU A 13 3.74 -6.30 -15.15
CA GLU A 13 3.47 -6.08 -16.58
C GLU A 13 2.11 -6.66 -16.98
N GLY A 14 1.67 -7.71 -16.29
CA GLY A 14 0.41 -8.39 -16.53
C GLY A 14 -0.16 -9.05 -15.28
N PRO A 15 -0.67 -8.26 -14.31
CA PRO A 15 -1.24 -8.83 -13.09
C PRO A 15 -2.46 -9.70 -13.42
N GLU A 16 -2.62 -10.78 -12.67
CA GLU A 16 -3.75 -11.67 -12.86
C GLU A 16 -5.05 -11.02 -12.35
N GLU A 17 -6.19 -11.43 -12.90
CA GLU A 17 -7.50 -10.92 -12.46
C GLU A 17 -7.70 -11.11 -10.96
N ALA A 18 -7.23 -12.24 -10.42
CA ALA A 18 -7.27 -12.53 -8.99
C ALA A 18 -6.43 -11.53 -8.14
N ASP A 19 -5.33 -10.98 -8.66
CA ASP A 19 -4.56 -9.94 -7.96
C ASP A 19 -5.37 -8.64 -7.86
N VAL A 20 -6.00 -8.25 -8.97
CA VAL A 20 -6.84 -7.05 -9.06
C VAL A 20 -8.05 -7.18 -8.13
N GLU A 21 -8.71 -8.33 -8.12
CA GLU A 21 -9.85 -8.58 -7.24
C GLU A 21 -9.47 -8.49 -5.76
N LEU A 22 -8.37 -9.14 -5.37
CA LEU A 22 -7.93 -9.13 -3.97
C LEU A 22 -7.49 -7.74 -3.52
N ALA A 23 -6.81 -6.98 -4.39
CA ALA A 23 -6.45 -5.59 -4.12
C ALA A 23 -7.71 -4.72 -3.90
N LYS A 24 -8.73 -4.85 -4.76
CA LYS A 24 -10.01 -4.14 -4.60
C LYS A 24 -10.72 -4.48 -3.30
N ARG A 25 -10.81 -5.77 -2.96
CA ARG A 25 -11.38 -6.20 -1.66
C ARG A 25 -10.61 -5.60 -0.49
N GLY A 26 -9.29 -5.53 -0.59
CA GLY A 26 -8.45 -4.87 0.41
C GLY A 26 -8.75 -3.38 0.56
N LEU A 27 -8.91 -2.65 -0.55
CA LEU A 27 -9.26 -1.23 -0.52
C LEU A 27 -10.67 -0.99 0.01
N GLU A 28 -11.64 -1.84 -0.34
CA GLU A 28 -13.00 -1.78 0.20
C GLU A 28 -13.02 -1.99 1.72
N GLU A 29 -12.26 -2.97 2.20
CA GLU A 29 -12.09 -3.23 3.62
C GLU A 29 -11.45 -2.04 4.33
N ALA A 30 -10.34 -1.52 3.79
CA ALA A 30 -9.67 -0.35 4.32
C ALA A 30 -10.61 0.86 4.38
N ARG A 31 -11.37 1.11 3.31
CA ARG A 31 -12.37 2.18 3.26
C ARG A 31 -13.40 2.02 4.38
N ARG A 32 -13.91 0.82 4.63
CA ARG A 32 -14.86 0.58 5.72
C ARG A 32 -14.26 0.91 7.09
N GLU A 33 -13.05 0.44 7.36
CA GLU A 33 -12.39 0.63 8.65
C GLU A 33 -11.99 2.10 8.88
N VAL A 34 -11.45 2.78 7.87
CA VAL A 34 -11.12 4.22 7.91
C VAL A 34 -12.38 5.05 8.16
N MET A 35 -13.44 4.83 7.38
CA MET A 35 -14.69 5.60 7.50
C MET A 35 -15.45 5.30 8.79
N SER A 36 -15.18 4.15 9.44
CA SER A 36 -15.78 3.85 10.75
C SER A 36 -15.31 4.79 11.86
N GLY A 37 -14.16 5.47 11.68
CA GLY A 37 -13.60 6.37 12.69
C GLY A 37 -13.17 5.70 13.99
N ARG A 38 -13.13 4.36 14.04
CA ARG A 38 -12.81 3.60 15.26
C ARG A 38 -11.33 3.58 15.63
N TYR A 39 -10.45 3.97 14.71
CA TYR A 39 -9.00 3.97 14.92
C TYR A 39 -8.46 5.37 14.67
N ASP A 40 -7.47 5.78 15.46
CA ASP A 40 -6.75 7.04 15.22
C ASP A 40 -5.69 6.89 14.11
N LEU A 41 -5.26 5.67 13.79
CA LEU A 41 -4.25 5.39 12.77
C LEU A 41 -4.61 4.13 11.97
N VAL A 42 -4.53 4.22 10.65
CA VAL A 42 -4.66 3.09 9.72
C VAL A 42 -3.48 3.05 8.76
N VAL A 43 -2.82 1.89 8.69
CA VAL A 43 -1.69 1.65 7.78
C VAL A 43 -2.18 0.89 6.55
N LEU A 44 -2.03 1.52 5.38
CA LEU A 44 -2.27 0.93 4.07
C LEU A 44 -0.93 0.43 3.52
N ASP A 45 -0.56 -0.76 3.97
CA ASP A 45 0.73 -1.37 3.62
C ASP A 45 0.75 -1.78 2.14
N GLU A 46 1.79 -1.39 1.41
CA GLU A 46 2.03 -1.65 -0.02
C GLU A 46 0.97 -1.09 -1.00
N VAL A 47 0.15 -0.13 -0.56
CA VAL A 47 -0.84 0.52 -1.45
C VAL A 47 -0.20 1.26 -2.63
N ASN A 48 1.01 1.80 -2.43
CA ASN A 48 1.75 2.48 -3.50
C ASN A 48 2.13 1.49 -4.60
N VAL A 49 2.53 0.27 -4.23
CA VAL A 49 2.83 -0.79 -5.20
C VAL A 49 1.58 -1.20 -5.95
N ALA A 50 0.46 -1.39 -5.25
CA ALA A 50 -0.83 -1.74 -5.87
C ALA A 50 -1.28 -0.69 -6.90
N LEU A 51 -1.06 0.60 -6.64
CA LEU A 51 -1.29 1.68 -7.61
C LEU A 51 -0.30 1.61 -8.77
N SER A 52 0.99 1.43 -8.49
CA SER A 52 2.03 1.36 -9.54
C SER A 52 1.81 0.19 -10.50
N TYR A 53 1.25 -0.92 -10.00
CA TYR A 53 0.94 -2.13 -10.78
C TYR A 53 -0.48 -2.09 -11.36
N LYS A 54 -1.18 -0.95 -11.24
CA LYS A 54 -2.55 -0.73 -11.76
C LYS A 54 -3.58 -1.73 -11.22
N LEU A 55 -3.35 -2.31 -10.05
CA LEU A 55 -4.31 -3.18 -9.35
C LEU A 55 -5.47 -2.36 -8.78
N LEU A 56 -5.17 -1.11 -8.41
CA LEU A 56 -6.10 -0.12 -7.90
C LEU A 56 -6.08 1.13 -8.79
N LYS A 57 -7.19 1.86 -8.80
CA LYS A 57 -7.22 3.17 -9.44
C LYS A 57 -6.83 4.26 -8.43
N LEU A 58 -6.08 5.25 -8.90
CA LEU A 58 -5.59 6.36 -8.08
C LEU A 58 -6.72 7.20 -7.47
N ASP A 59 -7.78 7.46 -8.23
CA ASP A 59 -8.95 8.22 -7.80
C ASP A 59 -9.62 7.60 -6.57
N GLU A 60 -9.72 6.27 -6.51
CA GLU A 60 -10.30 5.55 -5.38
C GLU A 60 -9.51 5.75 -4.07
N VAL A 61 -8.18 5.83 -4.15
CA VAL A 61 -7.29 6.07 -3.00
C VAL A 61 -7.30 7.54 -2.61
N VAL A 62 -7.26 8.45 -3.59
CA VAL A 62 -7.38 9.90 -3.35
C VAL A 62 -8.71 10.25 -2.68
N GLU A 63 -9.82 9.62 -3.10
CA GLU A 63 -11.12 9.81 -2.48
C GLU A 63 -11.12 9.36 -1.01
N LEU A 64 -10.50 8.22 -0.70
CA LEU A 64 -10.38 7.72 0.66
C LEU A 64 -9.61 8.72 1.56
N ILE A 65 -8.47 9.24 1.08
CA ILE A 65 -7.66 10.22 1.82
C ILE A 65 -8.48 11.49 2.09
N LYS A 66 -9.21 11.99 1.10
CA LYS A 66 -10.02 13.22 1.23
C LYS A 66 -11.25 13.07 2.12
N ARG A 67 -11.81 11.86 2.22
CA ARG A 67 -13.06 11.60 2.96
C ARG A 67 -12.85 11.02 4.35
N LYS A 68 -11.62 10.62 4.71
CA LYS A 68 -11.33 10.07 6.04
C LYS A 68 -11.84 11.02 7.15
N PRO A 69 -12.37 10.49 8.27
CA PRO A 69 -12.64 11.31 9.44
C PRO A 69 -11.38 12.10 9.85
N SER A 70 -11.55 13.33 10.34
CA SER A 70 -10.42 14.25 10.54
C SER A 70 -9.39 13.77 11.56
N HIS A 71 -9.79 12.93 12.53
CA HIS A 71 -8.90 12.35 13.54
C HIS A 71 -8.18 11.08 13.10
N VAL A 72 -8.57 10.49 11.96
CA VAL A 72 -7.96 9.24 11.47
C VAL A 72 -6.73 9.59 10.65
N GLU A 73 -5.56 9.15 11.09
CA GLU A 73 -4.31 9.25 10.33
C GLU A 73 -4.14 8.06 9.37
N LEU A 74 -3.60 8.32 8.18
CA LEU A 74 -3.29 7.29 7.18
C LEU A 74 -1.79 7.23 6.94
N VAL A 75 -1.24 6.01 6.95
CA VAL A 75 0.14 5.75 6.52
C VAL A 75 0.09 4.89 5.27
N LEU A 76 0.66 5.39 4.18
CA LEU A 76 0.72 4.70 2.89
C LEU A 76 2.16 4.25 2.64
N THR A 77 2.38 2.94 2.46
CA THR A 77 3.72 2.38 2.25
C THR A 77 3.86 1.76 0.86
N GLY A 78 5.09 1.38 0.52
CA GLY A 78 5.45 0.77 -0.75
C GLY A 78 6.14 1.74 -1.69
N ARG A 79 6.88 1.18 -2.65
CA ARG A 79 7.60 1.93 -3.68
C ARG A 79 6.66 2.51 -4.74
N GLY A 80 7.11 3.53 -5.45
CA GLY A 80 6.43 4.02 -6.66
C GLY A 80 5.12 4.75 -6.41
N ALA A 81 5.01 5.46 -5.28
CA ALA A 81 3.84 6.31 -5.01
C ALA A 81 3.60 7.31 -6.17
N PRO A 82 2.36 7.44 -6.67
CA PRO A 82 2.01 8.47 -7.65
C PRO A 82 2.23 9.89 -7.10
N LYS A 83 2.61 10.84 -7.96
CA LYS A 83 2.93 12.22 -7.56
C LYS A 83 1.78 12.90 -6.82
N GLU A 84 0.55 12.59 -7.21
CA GLU A 84 -0.66 13.10 -6.60
C GLU A 84 -0.76 12.74 -5.11
N LEU A 85 -0.22 11.58 -4.70
CA LEU A 85 -0.17 11.21 -3.28
C LEU A 85 0.89 12.01 -2.53
N TYR A 86 2.02 12.34 -3.16
CA TYR A 86 3.04 13.23 -2.55
C TYR A 86 2.46 14.62 -2.28
N GLU A 87 1.69 15.15 -3.23
CA GLU A 87 1.08 16.48 -3.11
C GLU A 87 -0.04 16.54 -2.07
N LEU A 88 -0.73 15.41 -1.83
CA LEU A 88 -1.81 15.31 -0.85
C LEU A 88 -1.32 14.98 0.58
N ALA A 89 -0.14 14.38 0.72
CA ALA A 89 0.36 13.93 2.01
C ALA A 89 0.95 15.08 2.83
N ASP A 90 0.62 15.13 4.12
CA ASP A 90 1.23 16.08 5.07
C ASP A 90 2.70 15.74 5.34
N TYR A 91 3.04 14.45 5.31
CA TYR A 91 4.40 13.94 5.49
C TYR A 91 4.77 12.96 4.37
N VAL A 92 5.99 13.12 3.87
CA VAL A 92 6.60 12.20 2.91
C VAL A 92 7.99 11.85 3.41
N THR A 93 8.28 10.56 3.54
CA THR A 93 9.63 10.04 3.81
C THR A 93 10.02 9.05 2.73
N GLU A 94 11.19 9.27 2.13
CA GLU A 94 11.75 8.39 1.11
C GLU A 94 12.92 7.58 1.69
N PHE A 95 12.83 6.26 1.59
CA PHE A 95 13.90 5.35 1.99
C PHE A 95 14.71 4.94 0.76
N VAL A 96 15.96 5.42 0.70
CA VAL A 96 16.89 5.10 -0.40
C VAL A 96 17.79 3.92 0.01
N GLU A 97 17.83 2.87 -0.81
CA GLU A 97 18.73 1.73 -0.62
C GLU A 97 20.19 2.15 -0.81
N VAL A 98 20.92 2.41 0.28
CA VAL A 98 22.38 2.65 0.23
C VAL A 98 23.17 1.33 0.16
N LYS A 99 22.70 0.30 0.88
CA LYS A 99 23.26 -1.05 0.87
C LYS A 99 22.20 -2.05 1.32
N HIS A 100 22.18 -3.24 0.72
CA HIS A 100 21.27 -4.32 1.11
C HIS A 100 21.94 -5.70 1.03
N PRO A 101 21.75 -6.63 2.00
CA PRO A 101 22.34 -7.97 1.96
C PRO A 101 22.04 -8.76 0.68
N TRP A 102 20.85 -8.54 0.10
CA TRP A 102 20.45 -9.10 -1.20
C TRP A 102 21.48 -8.84 -2.31
N ARG A 103 22.12 -7.66 -2.33
CA ARG A 103 23.16 -7.31 -3.33
C ARG A 103 24.39 -8.21 -3.25
N ARG A 104 24.58 -8.94 -2.15
CA ARG A 104 25.64 -9.93 -1.94
C ARG A 104 25.12 -11.37 -1.96
N GLY A 105 23.89 -11.59 -2.44
CA GLY A 105 23.28 -12.92 -2.56
C GLY A 105 22.69 -13.48 -1.26
N VAL A 106 22.53 -12.67 -0.21
CA VAL A 106 21.86 -13.11 1.02
C VAL A 106 20.35 -13.05 0.81
N ALA A 107 19.67 -14.20 0.88
CA ALA A 107 18.22 -14.30 0.80
C ALA A 107 17.52 -13.75 2.05
N GLY A 108 16.20 -13.56 1.96
CA GLY A 108 15.37 -13.14 3.09
C GLY A 108 15.43 -14.15 4.24
N ARG A 109 15.34 -13.64 5.47
CA ARG A 109 15.46 -14.40 6.71
C ARG A 109 14.19 -14.24 7.55
N PRO A 110 13.79 -15.31 8.24
CA PRO A 110 12.65 -15.26 9.15
C PRO A 110 12.92 -14.30 10.32
N GLY A 111 11.92 -13.50 10.68
CA GLY A 111 11.98 -12.50 11.73
C GLY A 111 12.71 -11.21 11.33
N VAL A 112 13.18 -11.09 10.09
CA VAL A 112 13.83 -9.86 9.59
C VAL A 112 13.19 -9.37 8.30
N GLU A 113 13.17 -10.21 7.25
CA GLU A 113 12.55 -9.85 5.97
C GLU A 113 11.12 -10.41 5.84
N TYR A 114 10.80 -11.50 6.54
CA TYR A 114 9.46 -12.11 6.61
C TYR A 114 9.20 -12.84 7.93
#